data_AF-A0A7J7JXS0-F1
#
_entry.id   AF-A0A7J7JXS0-F1
#
_cell.length_a   1.000
_cell.length_b   1.000
_cell.length_c   1.000
_cell.angle_alpha   90.00
_cell.angle_beta   90.00
_cell.angle_gamma   90.00
#
_symmetry.space_group_name_H-M   'P 1'
#
loop_
_entity.id
_entity.type
_entity.pdbx_description
1 polymer ?
#
loop_
_entity_poly.entity_id
_entity_poly.type
_entity_poly.pdbx_seq_one_letter_code
_entity_poly.pdbx_strand_id
1 'polypeptide(L)'
;MIVSRGSSKELTRLQDSKEKKFSPGNGSEMDDWQRAISTPTRYRVGASSINLRPKDVIQICLLLFVVVFVGLVIYTHSAPLGARKVIPLTKPSSYSDKYPLSAPITTANGRKFRIAVITDLDHGSKVDDSLWQSHYLKGFLIAGKDNKFKVEFDSKSTNLYNSLAQGGRGMELSELVVYNEDVITVDDRTGVVYKIVENVVAPWVILSDGPGNVSKGFKSEWATVKDGYLYIGGLGKNGPIQKETCSI
;
A
#
# COMPACT_ATOMS: atom_id res chain seq x y z
N MET A 1 3.59 53.42 -2.01
CA MET A 1 2.92 54.24 -0.99
C MET A 1 3.09 55.69 -1.40
N ILE A 2 2.05 56.31 -1.95
CA ILE A 2 2.05 57.73 -2.30
C ILE A 2 1.77 58.51 -1.00
N VAL A 3 2.69 59.40 -0.65
CA VAL A 3 2.59 60.31 0.50
C VAL A 3 1.83 61.56 0.06
N SER A 4 0.79 61.93 0.81
CA SER A 4 0.28 63.29 0.82
C SER A 4 0.00 63.71 2.27
N ARG A 5 0.70 64.76 2.70
CA ARG A 5 0.46 65.59 3.89
C ARG A 5 -0.88 66.33 3.66
N GLY A 6 -1.81 66.52 4.59
CA GLY A 6 -1.71 66.81 6.02
C GLY A 6 -2.53 68.08 6.25
N SER A 7 -3.48 68.10 7.19
CA SER A 7 -3.93 69.35 7.81
C SER A 7 -4.56 69.08 9.16
N SER A 8 -3.90 69.65 10.16
CA SER A 8 -4.27 69.68 11.57
C SER A 8 -5.43 70.66 11.77
N LYS A 9 -6.52 70.17 12.36
CA LYS A 9 -7.39 70.96 13.22
C LYS A 9 -7.64 70.15 14.48
N GLU A 10 -6.66 70.24 15.37
CA GLU A 10 -6.85 70.56 16.78
C GLU A 10 -8.31 70.49 17.28
N LEU A 11 -8.59 69.59 18.22
CA LEU A 11 -8.44 69.87 19.65
C LEU A 11 -9.29 71.06 20.09
N THR A 12 -10.61 70.89 20.07
CA THR A 12 -11.52 71.64 20.96
C THR A 12 -12.87 70.93 21.03
N ARG A 13 -12.94 69.85 21.83
CA ARG A 13 -14.17 69.38 22.51
C ARG A 13 -13.88 68.16 23.41
N LEU A 14 -12.89 68.31 24.28
CA LEU A 14 -12.88 67.62 25.56
C LEU A 14 -13.18 68.69 26.60
N GLN A 15 -14.44 68.79 27.01
CA GLN A 15 -14.96 69.42 28.24
C GLN A 15 -16.42 69.83 28.03
N ASP A 16 -17.34 68.89 28.16
CA ASP A 16 -18.61 69.14 28.88
C ASP A 16 -19.26 67.80 29.27
N SER A 17 -18.55 67.01 30.08
CA SER A 17 -19.18 65.91 30.83
C SER A 17 -19.90 66.51 32.02
N LYS A 18 -21.11 67.03 31.81
CA LYS A 18 -21.99 67.38 32.91
C LYS A 18 -22.51 66.11 33.58
N GLU A 19 -22.08 65.92 34.82
CA GLU A 19 -22.64 65.00 35.79
C GLU A 19 -24.18 65.05 35.77
N LYS A 20 -24.83 63.99 35.31
CA LYS A 20 -26.20 63.69 35.73
C LYS A 20 -26.12 62.94 37.04
N LYS A 21 -26.40 63.67 38.13
CA LYS A 21 -26.64 63.12 39.46
C LYS A 21 -27.69 62.01 39.40
N PHE A 22 -27.31 60.82 39.85
CA PHE A 22 -28.20 59.70 40.10
C PHE A 22 -29.14 60.06 41.27
N SER A 23 -30.45 60.11 41.02
CA SER A 23 -31.49 60.10 42.06
C SER A 23 -32.08 58.70 42.13
N PRO A 24 -32.35 58.14 43.33
CA PRO A 24 -32.93 56.81 43.45
C PRO A 24 -34.42 56.90 43.09
N GLY A 25 -34.74 56.51 41.86
CA GLY A 25 -36.11 56.31 41.39
C GLY A 25 -36.56 54.88 41.69
N ASN A 26 -37.75 54.78 42.27
CA ASN A 26 -38.45 53.60 42.78
C ASN A 26 -38.34 52.33 41.94
N GLY A 27 -38.45 51.17 42.61
CA GLY A 27 -38.32 49.80 42.09
C GLY A 27 -39.31 49.34 41.02
N SER A 28 -39.64 50.16 40.02
CA SER A 28 -40.41 49.78 38.84
C SER A 28 -39.54 49.31 37.67
N GLU A 29 -38.24 49.67 37.63
CA GLU A 29 -37.37 49.34 36.49
C GLU A 29 -36.93 47.86 36.50
N MET A 30 -36.58 47.31 37.67
CA MET A 30 -36.26 45.87 37.80
C MET A 30 -37.47 44.99 37.53
N ASP A 31 -38.67 45.41 37.94
CA ASP A 31 -39.91 44.68 37.65
C ASP A 31 -40.23 44.66 36.15
N ASP A 32 -39.93 45.73 35.42
CA ASP A 32 -40.09 45.80 33.97
C ASP A 32 -39.06 44.93 33.21
N TRP A 33 -37.81 44.90 33.67
CA TRP A 33 -36.80 43.98 33.12
C TRP A 33 -37.15 42.51 33.39
N GLN A 34 -37.67 42.19 34.58
CA GLN A 34 -38.13 40.84 34.91
C GLN A 34 -39.37 40.43 34.09
N ARG A 35 -40.28 41.36 33.77
CA ARG A 35 -41.38 41.12 32.83
C ARG A 35 -40.92 40.93 31.39
N ALA A 36 -39.95 41.70 30.92
CA ALA A 36 -39.43 41.58 29.55
C ALA A 36 -38.72 40.24 29.30
N ILE A 37 -38.03 39.69 30.32
CA ILE A 37 -37.32 38.41 30.22
C ILE A 37 -38.27 37.20 30.33
N SER A 38 -39.41 37.36 31.02
CA SER A 38 -40.38 36.26 31.21
C SER A 38 -41.45 36.17 30.13
N THR A 39 -41.57 37.16 29.24
CA THR A 39 -42.49 37.08 28.11
C THR A 39 -41.93 36.17 27.00
N PRO A 40 -42.64 35.09 26.60
CA PRO A 40 -42.21 34.26 25.49
C PRO A 40 -42.19 35.07 24.19
N THR A 41 -41.08 34.99 23.45
CA THR A 41 -40.89 35.67 22.17
C THR A 41 -41.88 35.13 21.11
N ARG A 42 -42.91 35.92 20.77
CA ARG A 42 -43.79 35.64 19.63
C ARG A 42 -43.07 36.01 18.33
N TYR A 43 -42.63 35.02 17.57
CA TYR A 43 -42.25 35.21 16.17
C TYR A 43 -43.51 35.13 15.30
N ARG A 44 -43.81 36.19 14.55
CA ARG A 44 -44.94 36.26 13.62
C ARG A 44 -44.44 35.99 12.20
N VAL A 45 -44.80 34.83 11.64
CA VAL A 45 -44.53 34.50 10.24
C VAL A 45 -45.88 34.43 9.51
N GLY A 46 -46.26 35.52 8.85
CA GLY A 46 -47.54 35.59 8.11
C GLY A 46 -48.80 35.49 8.99
N ALA A 47 -49.93 35.12 8.38
CA ALA A 47 -51.26 35.11 9.02
C ALA A 47 -51.43 34.03 10.13
N SER A 48 -50.38 33.29 10.46
CA SER A 48 -50.40 32.20 11.44
C SER A 48 -49.37 32.47 12.53
N SER A 49 -49.81 32.65 13.79
CA SER A 49 -48.92 32.73 14.95
C SER A 49 -48.55 31.33 15.41
N ILE A 50 -47.32 30.90 15.17
CA ILE A 50 -46.81 29.60 15.62
C ILE A 50 -46.24 29.79 17.04
N ASN A 51 -46.78 29.05 18.01
CA ASN A 51 -46.31 29.08 19.40
C ASN A 51 -45.51 27.80 19.69
N LEU A 52 -44.22 27.76 19.37
CA LEU A 52 -43.35 26.65 19.80
C LEU A 52 -42.98 26.89 21.26
N ARG A 53 -43.42 25.99 22.14
CA ARG A 53 -42.98 26.00 23.53
C ARG A 53 -41.57 25.39 23.59
N PRO A 54 -40.73 25.75 24.57
CA PRO A 54 -39.38 25.19 24.70
C PRO A 54 -39.33 23.65 24.68
N LYS A 55 -40.35 22.99 25.26
CA LYS A 55 -40.51 21.53 25.22
C LYS A 55 -40.72 20.97 23.81
N ASP A 56 -41.43 21.70 22.95
CA ASP A 56 -41.70 21.28 21.57
C ASP A 56 -40.40 21.38 20.73
N VAL A 57 -39.55 22.39 21.01
CA VAL A 57 -38.23 22.54 20.37
C VAL A 57 -37.29 21.40 20.78
N ILE A 58 -37.23 21.06 22.07
CA ILE A 58 -36.39 19.96 22.58
C ILE A 58 -36.80 18.63 21.94
N GLN A 59 -38.10 18.36 21.80
CA GLN A 59 -38.60 17.15 21.15
C GLN A 59 -38.21 17.08 19.67
N ILE A 60 -38.31 18.20 18.94
CA ILE A 60 -37.89 18.28 17.54
C ILE A 60 -36.38 18.06 17.40
N CYS A 61 -35.56 18.65 18.27
CA CYS A 61 -34.11 18.45 18.27
C CYS A 61 -33.72 17.00 18.57
N LEU A 62 -34.38 16.34 19.53
CA LEU A 62 -34.16 14.92 19.82
C LEU A 62 -34.54 14.03 18.63
N LEU A 63 -35.66 14.32 17.97
CA LEU A 63 -36.10 13.55 16.81
C LEU A 63 -35.14 13.71 15.62
N LEU A 64 -34.66 14.93 15.37
CA LEU A 64 -33.62 15.19 14.38
C LEU A 64 -32.31 14.46 14.71
N PHE A 65 -31.89 14.46 15.97
CA PHE A 65 -30.69 13.74 16.40
C PHE A 65 -30.81 12.23 16.16
N VAL A 66 -31.95 11.63 16.48
CA VAL A 66 -32.21 10.20 16.23
C VAL A 66 -32.18 9.89 14.73
N VAL A 67 -32.79 10.73 13.89
CA VAL A 67 -32.79 10.54 12.43
C VAL A 67 -31.37 10.61 11.86
N VAL A 68 -30.58 11.59 12.29
CA VAL A 68 -29.18 11.73 11.86
C VAL A 68 -28.35 10.55 12.35
N PHE A 69 -28.52 10.14 13.61
CA PHE A 69 -27.81 8.99 14.18
C PHE A 69 -28.13 7.69 13.43
N VAL A 70 -29.41 7.42 13.16
CA VAL A 70 -29.85 6.25 12.39
C VAL A 70 -29.30 6.31 10.95
N GLY A 71 -29.34 7.48 10.30
CA GLY A 71 -28.77 7.67 8.98
C GLY A 71 -27.25 7.41 8.95
N LEU A 72 -26.53 7.80 10.01
CA LEU A 72 -25.09 7.61 10.14
C LEU A 72 -24.74 6.13 10.40
N VAL A 73 -25.54 5.44 11.21
CA VAL A 73 -25.44 3.99 11.43
C VAL A 73 -25.73 3.22 10.15
N ILE A 74 -26.73 3.62 9.37
CA ILE A 74 -27.01 3.03 8.06
C ILE A 74 -25.86 3.33 7.09
N TYR A 75 -25.30 4.54 7.08
CA TYR A 75 -24.16 4.90 6.23
C TYR A 75 -22.91 4.07 6.56
N THR A 76 -22.61 3.86 7.84
CA THR A 76 -21.46 3.04 8.27
C THR A 76 -21.68 1.54 8.02
N HIS A 77 -22.92 1.04 8.10
CA HIS A 77 -23.25 -0.35 7.77
C HIS A 77 -23.51 -0.61 6.28
N SER A 78 -23.83 0.43 5.50
CA SER A 78 -24.05 0.35 4.04
C SER A 78 -22.76 0.54 3.26
N ALA A 79 -21.64 0.87 3.91
CA ALA A 79 -20.34 0.57 3.34
C ALA A 79 -20.30 -0.95 3.19
N PRO A 80 -20.38 -1.49 1.95
CA PRO A 80 -20.18 -2.92 1.81
C PRO A 80 -18.79 -3.17 2.38
N LEU A 81 -18.70 -3.97 3.46
CA LEU A 81 -17.48 -4.73 3.72
C LEU A 81 -17.13 -5.31 2.37
N GLY A 82 -16.06 -4.80 1.76
CA GLY A 82 -15.65 -5.17 0.42
C GLY A 82 -15.47 -6.67 0.45
N ALA A 83 -16.52 -7.40 0.08
CA ALA A 83 -16.45 -8.79 -0.24
C ALA A 83 -15.58 -8.78 -1.47
N ARG A 84 -14.26 -8.84 -1.24
CA ARG A 84 -13.24 -8.98 -2.25
C ARG A 84 -13.77 -10.11 -3.11
N LYS A 85 -14.27 -9.77 -4.29
CA LYS A 85 -14.72 -10.74 -5.27
C LYS A 85 -13.48 -11.59 -5.48
N VAL A 86 -13.44 -12.76 -4.85
CA VAL A 86 -12.39 -13.74 -5.11
C VAL A 86 -12.73 -14.20 -6.50
N ILE A 87 -12.28 -13.44 -7.50
CA ILE A 87 -12.20 -13.92 -8.86
C ILE A 87 -11.35 -15.17 -8.71
N PRO A 88 -11.89 -16.38 -8.96
CA PRO A 88 -11.05 -17.55 -9.01
C PRO A 88 -9.98 -17.22 -10.04
N LEU A 89 -8.72 -17.10 -9.61
CA LEU A 89 -7.58 -16.95 -10.52
C LEU A 89 -7.61 -18.20 -11.37
N THR A 90 -8.27 -18.07 -12.52
CA THR A 90 -8.46 -19.17 -13.44
C THR A 90 -7.19 -19.17 -14.25
N LYS A 91 -6.48 -20.30 -14.18
CA LYS A 91 -5.22 -20.50 -14.86
C LYS A 91 -5.25 -19.90 -16.27
N PRO A 92 -4.27 -19.06 -16.66
CA PRO A 92 -4.23 -18.47 -18.00
C PRO A 92 -4.27 -19.56 -19.07
N SER A 93 -5.11 -19.38 -20.10
CA SER A 93 -5.27 -20.38 -21.18
C SER A 93 -3.99 -20.64 -21.97
N SER A 94 -3.05 -19.69 -21.95
CA SER A 94 -1.75 -19.77 -22.61
C SER A 94 -0.64 -20.40 -21.75
N TYR A 95 -0.91 -20.74 -20.48
CA TYR A 95 0.12 -21.29 -19.59
C TYR A 95 0.38 -22.78 -19.87
N SER A 96 1.66 -23.14 -19.99
CA SER A 96 2.12 -24.53 -20.13
C SER A 96 2.45 -25.18 -18.78
N ASP A 97 1.85 -26.34 -18.50
CA ASP A 97 2.10 -27.16 -17.30
C ASP A 97 3.37 -28.04 -17.40
N LYS A 98 4.17 -27.88 -18.45
CA LYS A 98 5.32 -28.76 -18.67
C LYS A 98 6.35 -28.60 -17.55
N TYR A 99 6.42 -29.61 -16.70
CA TYR A 99 7.38 -29.70 -15.62
C TYR A 99 7.75 -31.17 -15.34
N PRO A 100 9.04 -31.49 -15.14
CA PRO A 100 10.22 -30.65 -15.37
C PRO A 100 10.43 -30.30 -16.85
N LEU A 101 11.31 -29.33 -17.15
CA LEU A 101 11.62 -28.92 -18.53
C LEU A 101 12.22 -30.05 -19.38
N SER A 102 13.12 -30.83 -18.76
CA SER A 102 13.71 -32.03 -19.37
C SER A 102 13.00 -33.27 -18.83
N ALA A 103 12.57 -34.17 -19.73
CA ALA A 103 11.96 -35.42 -19.35
C ALA A 103 12.90 -36.24 -18.43
N PRO A 104 12.41 -36.80 -17.32
CA PRO A 104 13.22 -37.67 -16.46
C PRO A 104 13.73 -38.89 -17.22
N ILE A 105 14.99 -39.26 -16.99
CA ILE A 105 15.60 -40.44 -17.61
C ILE A 105 15.36 -41.65 -16.70
N THR A 106 14.71 -42.69 -17.23
CA THR A 106 14.53 -43.96 -16.51
C THR A 106 15.78 -44.82 -16.67
N THR A 107 16.26 -45.37 -15.55
CA THR A 107 17.43 -46.27 -15.50
C THR A 107 17.03 -47.59 -14.85
N ALA A 108 17.86 -48.63 -14.95
CA ALA A 108 17.61 -49.90 -14.27
C ALA A 108 17.38 -49.75 -12.75
N ASN A 109 18.08 -48.80 -12.13
CA ASN A 109 18.17 -48.63 -10.68
C ASN A 109 17.35 -47.45 -10.13
N GLY A 110 16.61 -46.71 -10.97
CA GLY A 110 15.87 -45.54 -10.52
C GLY A 110 15.58 -44.53 -11.63
N ARG A 111 15.39 -43.26 -11.25
CA ARG A 111 15.16 -42.14 -12.18
C ARG A 111 16.21 -41.05 -12.00
N LYS A 112 16.62 -40.44 -13.11
CA LYS A 112 17.59 -39.35 -13.15
C LYS A 112 16.90 -38.08 -13.65
N PHE A 113 17.00 -37.01 -12.87
CA PHE A 113 16.36 -35.71 -13.12
C PHE A 113 17.43 -34.67 -13.40
N ARG A 114 17.25 -33.87 -14.45
CA ARG A 114 18.11 -32.71 -14.69
C ARG A 114 17.82 -31.66 -13.61
N ILE A 115 18.87 -31.18 -12.95
CA ILE A 115 18.76 -30.13 -11.94
C ILE A 115 19.73 -29.00 -12.28
N ALA A 116 19.50 -27.85 -11.68
CA ALA A 116 20.45 -26.76 -11.67
C ALA A 116 20.36 -26.01 -10.34
N VAL A 117 21.47 -25.37 -9.98
CA VAL A 117 21.59 -24.48 -8.83
C VAL A 117 22.20 -23.17 -9.31
N ILE A 118 21.85 -22.08 -8.62
CA ILE A 118 22.32 -20.74 -8.93
C ILE A 118 22.89 -20.10 -7.67
N THR A 119 23.90 -19.24 -7.83
CA THR A 119 24.56 -18.61 -6.68
C THR A 119 24.05 -17.20 -6.45
N ASP A 120 23.83 -16.88 -5.19
CA ASP A 120 23.96 -15.51 -4.69
C ASP A 120 25.41 -15.35 -4.18
N LEU A 121 26.13 -14.37 -4.72
CA LEU A 121 27.52 -14.08 -4.33
C LEU A 121 27.61 -12.84 -3.43
N ASP A 122 26.48 -12.25 -3.04
CA ASP A 122 26.40 -10.96 -2.38
C ASP A 122 27.23 -9.90 -3.16
N HIS A 123 28.10 -9.16 -2.46
CA HIS A 123 29.03 -8.19 -3.03
C HIS A 123 30.10 -8.82 -3.92
N GLY A 124 30.32 -10.14 -3.81
CA GLY A 124 31.23 -10.91 -4.67
C GLY A 124 30.71 -11.13 -6.09
N SER A 125 29.47 -10.72 -6.37
CA SER A 125 28.91 -10.68 -7.73
C SER A 125 29.59 -9.64 -8.61
N LYS A 126 30.18 -8.58 -8.05
CA LYS A 126 30.78 -7.48 -8.85
C LYS A 126 32.07 -7.94 -9.55
N VAL A 127 32.08 -7.84 -10.87
CA VAL A 127 33.24 -8.15 -11.72
C VAL A 127 34.00 -6.88 -12.09
N ASP A 128 33.24 -5.86 -12.52
CA ASP A 128 33.74 -4.51 -12.79
C ASP A 128 32.70 -3.46 -12.36
N ASP A 129 32.92 -2.17 -12.66
CA ASP A 129 32.01 -1.09 -12.26
C ASP A 129 30.63 -1.11 -12.93
N SER A 130 30.50 -1.90 -14.00
CA SER A 130 29.33 -2.00 -14.86
C SER A 130 28.88 -3.44 -15.12
N LEU A 131 29.47 -4.42 -14.44
CA LEU A 131 29.27 -5.84 -14.71
C LEU A 131 29.22 -6.64 -13.40
N TRP A 132 28.15 -7.42 -13.28
CA TRP A 132 27.93 -8.35 -12.19
C TRP A 132 27.74 -9.76 -12.73
N GLN A 133 28.02 -10.75 -11.89
CA GLN A 133 27.94 -12.16 -12.24
C GLN A 133 27.26 -13.02 -11.19
N SER A 134 26.74 -14.16 -11.66
CA SER A 134 26.33 -15.31 -10.85
C SER A 134 26.78 -16.60 -11.53
N HIS A 135 26.92 -17.68 -10.78
CA HIS A 135 27.25 -19.00 -11.29
C HIS A 135 26.01 -19.87 -11.39
N TYR A 136 25.83 -20.48 -12.56
CA TYR A 136 24.76 -21.40 -12.88
C TYR A 136 25.35 -22.79 -13.13
N LEU A 137 25.16 -23.68 -12.17
CA LEU A 137 25.71 -25.03 -12.20
C LEU A 137 24.59 -26.05 -12.40
N LYS A 138 24.70 -26.81 -13.48
CA LYS A 138 23.76 -27.86 -13.79
C LYS A 138 24.30 -29.21 -13.32
N GLY A 139 23.40 -30.15 -13.09
CA GLY A 139 23.74 -31.50 -12.69
C GLY A 139 22.57 -32.46 -12.85
N PHE A 140 22.64 -33.56 -12.14
CA PHE A 140 21.59 -34.54 -12.07
C PHE A 140 21.33 -34.98 -10.64
N LEU A 141 20.04 -35.09 -10.30
CA LEU A 141 19.56 -35.82 -9.14
C LEU A 141 19.19 -37.24 -9.57
N ILE A 142 19.81 -38.24 -8.93
CA ILE A 142 19.53 -39.65 -9.17
C ILE A 142 18.75 -40.17 -7.97
N ALA A 143 17.48 -40.49 -8.19
CA ALA A 143 16.59 -41.10 -7.20
C ALA A 143 16.60 -42.63 -7.39
N GLY A 144 17.30 -43.33 -6.50
CA GLY A 144 17.38 -44.78 -6.49
C GLY A 144 16.09 -45.44 -5.99
N LYS A 145 15.84 -46.69 -6.42
CA LYS A 145 14.70 -47.49 -5.94
C LYS A 145 14.79 -47.86 -4.45
N ASP A 146 15.99 -47.77 -3.87
CA ASP A 146 16.29 -48.05 -2.47
C ASP A 146 16.10 -46.81 -1.56
N ASN A 147 15.38 -45.79 -2.02
CA ASN A 147 15.18 -44.51 -1.33
C ASN A 147 16.48 -43.73 -1.05
N LYS A 148 17.57 -44.02 -1.78
CA LYS A 148 18.79 -43.21 -1.74
C LYS A 148 18.82 -42.20 -2.87
N PHE A 149 19.40 -41.04 -2.58
CA PHE A 149 19.56 -39.95 -3.53
C PHE A 149 21.04 -39.65 -3.73
N LYS A 150 21.43 -39.42 -4.98
CA LYS A 150 22.78 -38.98 -5.34
C LYS A 150 22.69 -37.74 -6.21
N VAL A 151 23.58 -36.78 -5.99
CA VAL A 151 23.73 -35.61 -6.85
C VAL A 151 25.07 -35.70 -7.59
N GLU A 152 25.03 -35.45 -8.89
CA GLU A 152 26.20 -35.37 -9.76
C GLU A 152 26.16 -34.03 -10.51
N PHE A 153 27.13 -33.16 -10.28
CA PHE A 153 27.23 -31.90 -11.02
C PHE A 153 28.02 -32.08 -12.31
N ASP A 154 27.67 -31.28 -13.31
CA ASP A 154 28.46 -31.15 -14.53
C ASP A 154 29.84 -30.56 -14.18
N SER A 155 30.87 -30.93 -14.95
CA SER A 155 32.23 -30.44 -14.71
C SER A 155 32.41 -28.93 -14.92
N LYS A 156 31.52 -28.31 -15.70
CA LYS A 156 31.60 -26.89 -16.07
C LYS A 156 30.42 -26.11 -15.50
N SER A 157 30.74 -25.09 -14.70
CA SER A 157 29.79 -24.03 -14.33
C SER A 157 29.65 -23.02 -15.47
N THR A 158 28.47 -22.43 -15.61
CA THR A 158 28.24 -21.30 -16.52
C THR A 158 28.18 -20.01 -15.73
N ASN A 159 28.94 -19.00 -16.13
CA ASN A 159 28.82 -17.67 -15.56
C ASN A 159 27.72 -16.91 -16.31
N LEU A 160 26.78 -16.37 -15.55
CA LEU A 160 25.74 -15.48 -16.04
C LEU A 160 26.19 -14.05 -15.73
N TYR A 161 26.04 -13.15 -16.70
CA TYR A 161 26.48 -11.76 -16.57
C TYR A 161 25.33 -10.80 -16.87
N ASN A 162 25.30 -9.67 -16.17
CA ASN A 162 24.43 -8.55 -16.52
C ASN A 162 25.04 -7.22 -16.04
N SER A 163 24.67 -6.11 -16.69
CA SER A 163 25.09 -4.76 -16.34
C SER A 163 24.05 -3.97 -15.54
N LEU A 164 22.84 -4.52 -15.34
CA LEU A 164 21.83 -3.92 -14.49
C LEU A 164 22.21 -4.07 -13.02
N ALA A 165 22.20 -2.94 -12.31
CA ALA A 165 22.48 -2.88 -10.88
C ALA A 165 21.73 -1.72 -10.22
N GLN A 166 21.49 -1.84 -8.91
CA GLN A 166 20.91 -0.79 -8.09
C GLN A 166 21.76 -0.57 -6.85
N GLY A 167 22.27 0.65 -6.68
CA GLY A 167 23.21 0.95 -5.59
C GLY A 167 24.53 0.19 -5.70
N GLY A 168 25.01 -0.06 -6.93
CA GLY A 168 26.27 -0.75 -7.20
C GLY A 168 26.25 -2.27 -6.99
N ARG A 169 25.06 -2.87 -6.86
CA ARG A 169 24.85 -4.30 -6.65
C ARG A 169 23.85 -4.86 -7.66
N GLY A 170 24.09 -6.06 -8.16
CA GLY A 170 23.25 -6.76 -9.12
C GLY A 170 23.69 -8.20 -9.27
N MET A 171 22.88 -9.03 -9.94
CA MET A 171 23.13 -10.47 -10.10
C MET A 171 23.25 -11.25 -8.77
N GLU A 172 22.56 -10.77 -7.73
CA GLU A 172 22.42 -11.50 -6.46
C GLU A 172 21.17 -12.36 -6.53
N LEU A 173 21.35 -13.54 -7.12
CA LEU A 173 20.26 -14.37 -7.60
C LEU A 173 19.73 -15.31 -6.51
N SER A 174 18.54 -15.03 -5.99
CA SER A 174 18.04 -15.67 -4.75
C SER A 174 17.09 -16.84 -4.97
N GLU A 175 16.68 -17.15 -6.21
CA GLU A 175 15.79 -18.28 -6.51
C GLU A 175 15.96 -18.79 -7.95
N LEU A 176 15.66 -20.07 -8.18
CA LEU A 176 15.60 -20.68 -9.50
C LEU A 176 14.31 -21.53 -9.65
N VAL A 177 13.39 -21.10 -10.51
CA VAL A 177 12.09 -21.77 -10.70
C VAL A 177 11.78 -21.98 -12.17
N VAL A 178 11.05 -23.06 -12.48
CA VAL A 178 10.50 -23.27 -13.82
C VAL A 178 9.11 -22.64 -13.88
N TYR A 179 8.89 -21.74 -14.84
CA TYR A 179 7.59 -21.11 -15.06
C TYR A 179 7.32 -20.98 -16.56
N ASN A 180 6.18 -21.52 -17.01
CA ASN A 180 5.74 -21.44 -18.40
C ASN A 180 6.84 -21.83 -19.43
N GLU A 181 7.48 -22.98 -19.20
CA GLU A 181 8.60 -23.52 -19.98
C GLU A 181 9.93 -22.76 -19.93
N ASP A 182 10.00 -21.67 -19.17
CA ASP A 182 11.23 -20.91 -18.95
C ASP A 182 11.88 -21.25 -17.60
N VAL A 183 13.20 -21.14 -17.54
CA VAL A 183 13.93 -21.09 -16.26
C VAL A 183 14.00 -19.64 -15.81
N ILE A 184 13.40 -19.35 -14.66
CA ILE A 184 13.31 -18.01 -14.09
C ILE A 184 14.22 -17.89 -12.88
N THR A 185 14.89 -16.74 -12.77
CA THR A 185 15.67 -16.34 -11.60
C THR A 185 15.36 -14.89 -11.24
N VAL A 186 15.62 -14.49 -10.01
CA VAL A 186 15.30 -13.14 -9.50
C VAL A 186 16.51 -12.53 -8.81
N ASP A 187 16.78 -11.25 -9.05
CA ASP A 187 17.84 -10.48 -8.40
C ASP A 187 17.25 -9.65 -7.25
N ASP A 188 17.68 -9.93 -6.01
CA ASP A 188 17.13 -9.29 -4.80
C ASP A 188 17.56 -7.83 -4.60
N ARG A 189 18.45 -7.33 -5.45
CA ARG A 189 18.95 -5.95 -5.42
C ARG A 189 18.14 -5.05 -6.32
N THR A 190 18.00 -5.48 -7.57
CA THR A 190 17.32 -4.72 -8.62
C THR A 190 15.83 -5.02 -8.66
N GLY A 191 15.38 -6.15 -8.10
CA GLY A 191 14.02 -6.65 -8.25
C GLY A 191 13.74 -7.20 -9.66
N VAL A 192 14.77 -7.39 -10.49
CA VAL A 192 14.60 -7.88 -11.86
C VAL A 192 14.41 -9.40 -11.86
N VAL A 193 13.36 -9.83 -12.53
CA VAL A 193 13.07 -11.21 -12.90
C VAL A 193 13.72 -11.47 -14.26
N TYR A 194 14.62 -12.44 -14.31
CA TYR A 194 15.32 -12.85 -15.52
C TYR A 194 14.83 -14.20 -16.01
N LYS A 195 14.78 -14.36 -17.33
CA LYS A 195 14.76 -15.68 -17.99
C LYS A 195 16.19 -16.11 -18.28
N ILE A 196 16.52 -17.37 -17.98
CA ILE A 196 17.79 -17.96 -18.40
C ILE A 196 17.56 -18.68 -19.73
N VAL A 197 17.99 -18.05 -20.82
CA VAL A 197 17.86 -18.56 -22.19
C VAL A 197 19.26 -18.78 -22.75
N GLU A 198 19.56 -20.00 -23.18
CA GLU A 198 20.88 -20.36 -23.74
C GLU A 198 22.08 -20.01 -22.83
N ASN A 199 21.86 -20.05 -21.51
CA ASN A 199 22.81 -19.61 -20.47
C ASN A 199 23.14 -18.10 -20.48
N VAL A 200 22.22 -17.28 -20.97
CA VAL A 200 22.22 -15.82 -20.82
C VAL A 200 21.01 -15.42 -19.99
N VAL A 201 21.17 -14.38 -19.17
CA VAL A 201 20.05 -13.79 -18.41
C VAL A 201 19.39 -12.67 -19.22
N ALA A 202 18.13 -12.87 -19.60
CA ALA A 202 17.32 -11.88 -20.28
C ALA A 202 16.35 -11.23 -19.27
N PRO A 203 16.43 -9.91 -19.02
CA PRO A 203 15.47 -9.22 -18.17
C PRO A 203 14.04 -9.40 -18.72
N TRP A 204 13.08 -9.71 -17.86
CA TRP A 204 11.69 -9.94 -18.25
C TRP A 204 10.71 -9.02 -17.54
N VAL A 205 10.76 -8.96 -16.20
CA VAL A 205 9.90 -8.11 -15.37
C VAL A 205 10.75 -7.45 -14.29
N ILE A 206 10.39 -6.23 -13.88
CA ILE A 206 11.01 -5.56 -12.73
C ILE A 206 9.97 -5.39 -11.62
N LEU A 207 10.36 -5.72 -10.40
CA LEU A 207 9.54 -5.65 -9.21
C LEU A 207 10.02 -4.50 -8.32
N SER A 208 9.16 -3.51 -8.13
CA SER A 208 9.33 -2.48 -7.11
C SER A 208 9.00 -3.03 -5.72
N ASP A 209 9.69 -2.51 -4.70
CA ASP A 209 9.50 -2.93 -3.31
C ASP A 209 8.11 -2.54 -2.77
N GLY A 210 7.69 -3.18 -1.67
CA GLY A 210 6.38 -2.96 -1.03
C GLY A 210 5.19 -3.16 -2.00
N PRO A 211 4.18 -2.25 -2.01
CA PRO A 211 3.00 -2.36 -2.88
C PRO A 211 3.26 -1.93 -4.33
N GLY A 212 4.52 -1.90 -4.76
CA GLY A 212 4.91 -1.53 -6.13
C GLY A 212 5.01 -0.03 -6.39
N ASN A 213 4.94 0.82 -5.36
CA ASN A 213 5.11 2.28 -5.46
C ASN A 213 6.42 2.79 -4.82
N VAL A 214 7.32 1.87 -4.46
CA VAL A 214 8.64 2.20 -3.91
C VAL A 214 9.66 2.19 -5.03
N SER A 215 10.53 3.21 -5.09
CA SER A 215 11.54 3.35 -6.15
C SER A 215 12.65 2.30 -6.11
N LYS A 216 12.83 1.65 -4.97
CA LYS A 216 13.80 0.58 -4.75
C LYS A 216 13.24 -0.73 -5.32
N GLY A 217 14.11 -1.53 -5.95
CA GLY A 217 13.84 -2.92 -6.30
C GLY A 217 13.42 -3.78 -5.10
N PHE A 218 12.48 -4.70 -5.35
CA PHE A 218 11.97 -5.67 -4.39
C PHE A 218 13.05 -6.68 -4.01
N LYS A 219 13.24 -6.87 -2.70
CA LYS A 219 14.16 -7.90 -2.19
C LYS A 219 13.48 -9.26 -2.20
N SER A 220 13.54 -9.92 -3.35
CA SER A 220 13.02 -11.28 -3.56
C SER A 220 13.91 -12.33 -2.88
N GLU A 221 13.30 -13.32 -2.24
CA GLU A 221 14.00 -14.39 -1.52
C GLU A 221 13.49 -15.78 -1.90
N TRP A 222 12.29 -15.85 -2.52
CA TRP A 222 11.69 -17.11 -2.96
C TRP A 222 10.73 -16.85 -4.12
N ALA A 223 10.47 -17.91 -4.89
CA ALA A 223 9.42 -17.92 -5.89
C ALA A 223 8.71 -19.28 -5.95
N THR A 224 7.45 -19.27 -6.32
CA THR A 224 6.66 -20.48 -6.51
C THR A 224 5.62 -20.29 -7.61
N VAL A 225 5.11 -21.38 -8.15
CA VAL A 225 4.08 -21.35 -9.18
C VAL A 225 2.80 -21.95 -8.63
N LYS A 226 1.70 -21.21 -8.74
CA LYS A 226 0.39 -21.66 -8.29
C LYS A 226 -0.68 -21.17 -9.25
N ASP A 227 -1.59 -22.06 -9.63
CA ASP A 227 -2.71 -21.76 -10.54
C ASP A 227 -2.27 -21.08 -11.85
N GLY A 228 -1.07 -21.40 -12.35
CA GLY A 228 -0.49 -20.81 -13.56
C GLY A 228 0.08 -19.39 -13.42
N TYR A 229 0.26 -18.91 -12.19
CA TYR A 229 0.89 -17.62 -11.91
C TYR A 229 2.23 -17.82 -11.18
N LEU A 230 3.18 -16.95 -11.49
CA LEU A 230 4.46 -16.89 -10.79
C LEU A 230 4.32 -15.97 -9.58
N TYR A 231 4.50 -16.51 -8.40
CA TYR A 231 4.54 -15.78 -7.14
C TYR A 231 5.98 -15.56 -6.72
N ILE A 232 6.35 -14.32 -6.46
CA ILE A 232 7.68 -13.95 -5.96
C ILE A 232 7.48 -13.23 -4.63
N GLY A 233 8.20 -13.67 -3.60
CA GLY A 233 8.10 -13.06 -2.28
C GLY A 233 9.46 -12.80 -1.65
N GLY A 234 9.44 -11.97 -0.63
CA GLY A 234 10.63 -11.58 0.13
C GLY A 234 10.73 -12.31 1.47
N LEU A 235 11.49 -11.72 2.40
CA LEU A 235 11.86 -12.31 3.70
C LEU A 235 10.69 -12.75 4.60
N GLY A 236 9.47 -12.26 4.39
CA GLY A 236 8.30 -12.64 5.20
C GLY A 236 8.31 -12.16 6.66
N LYS A 237 9.27 -11.30 7.05
CA LYS A 237 9.32 -10.65 8.36
C LYS A 237 8.77 -9.22 8.32
N ASN A 238 8.32 -8.70 9.46
CA ASN A 238 7.92 -7.30 9.58
C ASN A 238 9.18 -6.42 9.52
N GLY A 239 9.46 -5.84 8.35
CA GLY A 239 10.36 -4.69 8.21
C GLY A 239 9.58 -3.37 8.31
N PRO A 240 10.25 -2.21 8.24
CA PRO A 240 9.57 -0.91 8.15
C PRO A 240 8.73 -0.73 6.87
N ILE A 241 8.86 -1.62 5.88
CA ILE A 241 8.09 -1.65 4.63
C ILE A 241 7.54 -3.07 4.45
N GLN A 242 6.23 -3.19 4.18
CA GLN A 242 5.42 -4.39 4.43
C GLN A 242 5.56 -5.53 3.39
N LYS A 243 5.15 -6.71 3.87
CA LYS A 243 5.07 -8.02 3.21
C LYS A 243 4.17 -7.98 1.99
N GLU A 244 4.73 -8.14 0.80
CA GLU A 244 3.91 -8.43 -0.38
C GLU A 244 4.52 -9.53 -1.22
N THR A 245 3.61 -10.31 -1.82
CA THR A 245 3.89 -11.33 -2.81
C THR A 245 3.46 -10.73 -4.14
N CYS A 246 4.37 -10.64 -5.11
CA CYS A 246 4.00 -10.24 -6.46
C CYS A 246 3.54 -11.48 -7.23
N SER A 247 2.40 -11.40 -7.91
CA SER A 247 1.94 -12.40 -8.88
C SER A 247 2.07 -11.84 -10.29
N ILE A 248 2.77 -12.55 -11.16
CA ILE A 248 2.97 -12.19 -12.58
C ILE A 248 2.28 -13.23 -13.45
#